data_AF-L0IBN2-F1
#
_entry.id   AF-L0IBN2-F1
#
_cell.length_a   1.000
_cell.length_b   1.000
_cell.length_c   1.000
_cell.angle_alpha   90.00
_cell.angle_beta   90.00
_cell.angle_gamma   90.00
#
_symmetry.space_group_name_H-M   'P 1'
#
loop_
_entity.id
_entity.type
_entity.pdbx_description
1 polymer ?
#
loop_
_entity_poly.entity_id
_entity_poly.type
_entity_poly.pdbx_seq_one_letter_code
_entity_poly.pdbx_strand_id
1 'polypeptide(L)' 'MKSVERERDGTGDAPRSRGCYRCDRGVAPSRLFRVDIEPPEPLAAEYRHSVRYCCPDCAAAMNLSEFSERLKARAERGGE' A
#
# COMPACT_ATOMS: atom_id res chain seq x y z
N MET A 1 -16.39 15.22 38.00
CA MET A 1 -15.21 14.70 37.28
C MET A 1 -15.55 14.72 35.80
N LYS A 2 -14.75 15.41 34.98
CA LYS A 2 -15.02 15.56 33.54
C LYS A 2 -14.62 14.26 32.83
N SER A 3 -15.60 13.57 32.26
CA SER A 3 -15.38 12.47 31.32
C SER A 3 -14.77 13.06 30.05
N VAL A 4 -13.49 12.79 29.82
CA VAL A 4 -12.86 13.07 28.53
C VAL A 4 -13.16 11.85 27.66
N GLU A 5 -14.20 11.95 26.86
CA GLU A 5 -14.43 11.04 25.75
C GLU A 5 -13.26 11.21 24.79
N ARG A 6 -12.32 10.27 24.87
CA ARG A 6 -11.16 10.20 23.99
C ARG A 6 -11.64 9.72 22.64
N GLU A 7 -12.08 10.67 21.83
CA GLU A 7 -12.24 10.49 20.39
C GLU A 7 -10.93 9.90 19.85
N ARG A 8 -10.94 8.59 19.57
CA ARG A 8 -9.89 7.96 18.77
C ARG A 8 -10.19 8.36 17.34
N ASP A 9 -9.82 9.59 17.02
CA ASP A 9 -9.73 10.06 15.65
C ASP A 9 -8.58 9.27 15.02
N GLY A 10 -8.95 8.10 14.45
CA GLY A 10 -8.10 7.24 13.66
C GLY A 10 -7.84 7.82 12.27
N THR A 11 -7.80 9.15 12.15
CA THR A 11 -7.38 9.83 10.94
C THR A 11 -5.85 9.81 10.89
N GLY A 12 -5.34 8.63 10.55
CA GLY A 12 -4.03 8.49 9.92
C GLY A 12 -4.02 8.98 8.47
N ASP A 13 -4.99 9.82 8.06
CA ASP A 13 -4.90 10.59 6.83
C ASP A 13 -3.92 11.75 7.05
N ALA A 14 -2.63 11.43 7.10
CA ALA A 14 -1.61 12.44 6.90
C ALA A 14 -1.56 12.71 5.38
N PRO A 15 -2.01 13.87 4.89
CA PRO A 15 -1.94 14.16 3.47
C PRO A 15 -0.50 14.59 3.14
N ARG A 16 0.48 13.67 3.10
CA ARG A 16 1.88 13.97 2.67
C ARG A 16 2.74 12.71 2.47
N SER A 17 2.73 12.20 1.25
CA SER A 17 3.91 12.29 0.37
C SER A 17 3.45 11.90 -1.04
N ARG A 18 3.62 12.80 -2.02
CA ARG A 18 3.34 12.52 -3.44
C ARG A 18 4.40 11.59 -4.06
N GLY A 19 4.99 10.71 -3.26
CA GLY A 19 6.14 9.88 -3.59
C GLY A 19 5.91 8.45 -3.16
N CYS A 20 6.76 7.56 -3.66
CA CYS A 20 6.74 6.17 -3.25
C CYS A 20 7.20 6.02 -1.80
N TYR A 21 6.42 5.36 -0.94
CA TYR A 21 6.77 5.17 0.47
C TYR A 21 8.06 4.37 0.72
N ARG A 22 8.59 3.65 -0.28
CA ARG A 22 9.81 2.83 -0.12
C ARG A 22 11.08 3.51 -0.58
N CYS A 23 11.01 4.32 -1.64
CA CYS A 23 12.19 4.92 -2.25
C CYS A 23 12.12 6.44 -2.31
N ASP A 24 11.06 7.04 -1.76
CA ASP A 24 10.75 8.47 -1.70
C ASP A 24 10.72 9.18 -3.07
N ARG A 25 10.83 8.43 -4.18
CA ARG A 25 10.79 8.98 -5.53
C ARG A 25 9.45 9.65 -5.77
N GLY A 26 9.49 10.91 -6.19
CA GLY A 26 8.32 11.62 -6.70
C GLY A 26 7.80 10.94 -7.95
N VAL A 27 6.56 10.46 -7.91
CA VAL A 27 5.91 9.77 -9.03
C VAL A 27 4.53 10.38 -9.21
N ALA A 28 4.09 10.55 -10.46
CA ALA A 28 2.75 11.04 -10.75
C ALA A 28 1.70 10.18 -10.00
N PRO A 29 0.71 10.77 -9.32
CA PRO A 29 -0.26 10.03 -8.52
C PRO A 29 -0.97 8.90 -9.29
N SER A 30 -1.25 9.10 -10.58
CA SER A 30 -1.86 8.11 -11.47
C SER A 30 -0.98 6.87 -11.76
N ARG A 31 0.30 6.92 -11.38
CA ARG A 31 1.26 5.82 -11.52
C ARG A 31 1.66 5.19 -10.19
N LEU A 32 1.04 5.60 -9.08
CA LEU A 32 1.25 5.00 -7.77
C LEU A 32 0.21 3.91 -7.52
N PHE A 33 0.67 2.75 -7.07
CA PHE A 33 -0.18 1.69 -6.53
C PHE A 33 -0.59 2.05 -5.10
N ARG A 34 -1.88 2.00 -4.79
CA ARG A 34 -2.38 2.02 -3.41
C ARG A 34 -2.20 0.61 -2.83
N VAL A 35 -1.40 0.48 -1.78
CA VAL A 35 -1.17 -0.76 -1.04
C VAL A 35 -1.92 -0.65 0.27
N ASP A 36 -2.83 -1.59 0.50
CA ASP A 36 -3.70 -1.67 1.67
C ASP A 36 -3.33 -2.93 2.44
N ILE A 37 -2.97 -2.79 3.72
CA ILE A 37 -2.51 -3.90 4.56
C ILE A 37 -3.40 -3.93 5.80
N GLU A 38 -4.24 -4.96 5.87
CA GLU A 38 -5.05 -5.29 7.04
C GLU A 38 -4.38 -6.45 7.78
N PRO A 39 -3.96 -6.28 9.05
CA PRO A 39 -3.43 -7.38 9.84
C PRO A 39 -4.54 -8.37 10.18
N PRO A 40 -4.27 -9.70 10.15
CA PRO A 40 -5.23 -10.68 10.65
C PRO A 40 -5.42 -10.53 12.16
N GLU A 41 -6.58 -10.98 12.67
CA GLU A 41 -6.96 -10.82 14.08
C GLU A 41 -5.86 -11.19 15.10
N PRO A 42 -5.12 -12.31 14.96
CA PRO A 42 -4.06 -12.66 15.91
C PRO A 42 -2.92 -11.62 15.99
N LEU A 43 -2.74 -10.81 14.94
CA LEU A 43 -1.69 -9.80 14.82
C LEU A 43 -2.21 -8.38 15.08
N ALA A 44 -3.52 -8.17 15.27
CA ALA A 44 -4.13 -6.85 15.44
C ALA A 44 -3.71 -6.11 16.73
N ALA A 45 -3.18 -6.84 17.72
CA ALA A 45 -2.63 -6.25 18.93
C ALA A 45 -1.25 -5.60 18.72
N GLU A 46 -0.48 -6.09 17.74
CA GLU A 46 0.90 -5.67 17.46
C GLU A 46 0.99 -4.76 16.23
N TYR A 47 0.12 -5.00 15.24
CA TYR A 47 0.13 -4.32 13.96
C TYR A 47 -1.18 -3.56 13.76
N ARG A 48 -1.10 -2.43 13.05
CA ARG A 48 -2.26 -1.63 12.67
C ARG A 48 -2.50 -1.71 11.17
N HIS A 49 -3.75 -1.54 10.79
CA HIS A 49 -4.13 -1.22 9.42
C HIS A 49 -3.30 -0.06 8.88
N SER A 50 -2.86 -0.16 7.63
CA SER A 50 -2.04 0.87 6.99
C SER A 50 -2.27 0.93 5.49
N VAL A 51 -2.40 2.15 4.98
CA VAL A 51 -2.43 2.46 3.55
C VAL A 51 -1.14 3.19 3.15
N ARG A 52 -0.51 2.73 2.06
CA ARG A 52 0.73 3.30 1.50
C ARG A 52 0.66 3.40 -0.02
N TYR A 53 1.51 4.24 -0.62
CA TYR A 53 1.57 4.41 -2.08
C TYR A 53 2.92 4.00 -2.63
N CYS A 54 2.94 3.08 -3.59
CA CYS A 54 4.15 2.46 -4.12
C CYS A 54 4.36 2.76 -5.62
N CYS A 55 5.58 3.05 -6.05
CA CYS A 55 5.88 3.15 -7.48
C CYS A 55 5.89 1.77 -8.16
N PRO A 56 5.79 1.68 -9.49
CA PRO A 56 5.76 0.40 -10.20
C PRO A 56 7.00 -0.47 -9.95
N ASP A 57 8.19 0.15 -9.87
CA ASP A 57 9.45 -0.57 -9.65
C ASP A 57 9.48 -1.21 -8.26
N CYS A 58 9.11 -0.46 -7.22
CA CYS A 58 9.04 -0.98 -5.85
C CYS A 58 7.89 -1.96 -5.65
N ALA A 59 6.78 -1.80 -6.37
CA ALA A 59 5.70 -2.79 -6.38
C ALA A 59 6.19 -4.12 -6.98
N ALA A 60 6.93 -4.07 -8.09
CA ALA A 60 7.56 -5.24 -8.68
C ALA A 60 8.56 -5.92 -7.74
N ALA A 61 9.40 -5.14 -7.05
CA ALA A 61 10.35 -5.67 -6.07
C ALA A 61 9.67 -6.33 -4.84
N MET A 62 8.40 -6.01 -4.57
CA MET A 62 7.58 -6.68 -3.55
C MET A 62 6.76 -7.84 -4.09
N ASN A 63 7.07 -8.32 -5.31
CA ASN A 63 6.33 -9.34 -6.02
C ASN A 63 4.88 -9.00 -6.38
N LEU A 64 4.43 -7.75 -6.19
CA LEU A 64 3.08 -7.32 -6.61
C LEU A 64 2.93 -7.27 -8.14
N SER A 65 4.01 -7.56 -8.89
CA SER A 65 3.95 -7.80 -10.33
C SER A 65 3.09 -9.01 -10.72
N GLU A 66 2.81 -9.94 -9.79
CA GLU A 66 1.87 -11.04 -10.02
C GLU A 66 0.47 -10.55 -10.41
N PHE A 67 0.09 -9.35 -9.97
CA PHE A 67 -1.20 -8.73 -10.30
C PHE A 67 -1.17 -7.98 -11.65
N SER A 68 -0.06 -7.98 -12.36
CA SER A 68 0.04 -7.34 -13.67
C SER A 68 -0.56 -8.20 -14.77
N GLU A 69 -1.74 -7.83 -15.25
CA GLU A 69 -2.39 -8.45 -16.41
C GLU A 69 -1.48 -8.51 -17.65
N ARG A 70 -0.63 -7.49 -17.83
CA ARG A 70 0.35 -7.47 -18.94
C ARG A 70 1.43 -8.54 -18.77
N LEU A 71 1.89 -8.79 -17.55
CA LEU A 71 2.89 -9.84 -17.29
C LEU A 71 2.26 -11.23 -17.40
N LYS A 72 1.04 -11.41 -16.86
CA LYS A 72 0.26 -12.65 -17.05
C LYS A 72 0.09 -12.99 -18.53
N ALA A 73 -0.40 -12.03 -19.32
CA ALA A 73 -0.59 -12.21 -20.77
C ALA A 73 0.73 -12.46 -21.54
N ARG A 74 1.89 -12.04 -21.02
CA ARG A 74 3.19 -12.38 -21.62
C ARG A 74 3.63 -13.79 -21.28
N ALA A 75 3.41 -14.24 -20.04
CA ALA A 75 3.70 -15.61 -19.64
C ALA A 75 2.84 -16.60 -20.44
N GLU A 76 1.56 -16.29 -20.65
CA GLU A 76 0.65 -17.10 -21.47
C GLU A 76 1.06 -17.20 -22.94
N ARG A 77 1.68 -16.14 -23.51
CA ARG A 77 2.18 -16.13 -24.89
C ARG A 77 3.59 -16.72 -25.07
N GLY A 78 4.29 -17.04 -23.99
CA GLY A 78 5.66 -17.56 -24.02
C GLY A 78 5.78 -19.01 -23.55
N GLY A 79 4.65 -19.67 -23.31
CA GLY A 79 4.55 -21.07 -22.88
C GLY A 79 4.19 -22.02 -24.03
N GLU A 80 4.84 -21.87 -25.18
CA GLU A 80 4.83 -22.81 -26.31
C GLU A 80 6.23 -23.42 -26.51
#